data_AF-A0A922X8K8-F1
#
_entry.id   AF-A0A922X8K8-F1
#
_cell.length_a   1.000
_cell.length_b   1.000
_cell.length_c   1.000
_cell.angle_alpha   90.00
_cell.angle_beta   90.00
_cell.angle_gamma   90.00
#
_symmetry.space_group_name_H-M   'P 1'
#
loop_
_entity.id
_entity.type
_entity.pdbx_description
1 polymer ?
#
loop_
_entity_poly.entity_id
_entity_poly.type
_entity_poly.pdbx_seq_one_letter_code
_entity_poly.pdbx_strand_id
1 'polypeptide(L)'
;MPELAGAIPQTSVLEISIDFSRCAMALSASSACFNAHGVLTTPDGSFSFASSSGKSKAEIQFAKVGDVWIAEYRFRFLCGLYHGSTLPLSVNSESFSVQGKAVVYAARRLMADIQAKCGDGLALPKVQQAELAALLAWVAAQIAANQPQPLAGKTFVDLFAGIGGFHLALKQQGARCVAAVERDTQARETYRANHGTGFPLYSDIRDVEADMLPAFDVLCAGFPCQSFSAAGKQEGFAAPDKGALFFEVIRIAAARQPSLILLENVEAFATHDDGKTADQAMDALAAIGYAVSMQVLNSALFGVPQQRERLFMVAQRLDCCQPDGAPFVFPAGHDASRTMADILEADASIEACTAKMIPEQSARGVDPVRGNVVGLIDGKNMQGYRVYSTEGKGITLCASSGGPGRQTGLYLVGGKPRRLTPRECARMQGFPESFKPHPAASQACKQFGNSVAVPVVAAIAAAAAAVL
;
A
#
# COMPACT_ATOMS: atom_id res chain seq x y z
N MET A 1 25.25 35.99 30.00
CA MET A 1 25.66 34.60 29.70
C MET A 1 24.85 33.67 30.59
N PRO A 2 24.35 32.51 30.13
CA PRO A 2 24.17 32.06 28.74
C PRO A 2 22.79 31.35 28.46
N GLU A 3 22.64 30.94 27.19
CA GLU A 3 21.81 29.85 26.62
C GLU A 3 20.29 30.02 26.38
N LEU A 4 19.98 30.47 25.16
CA LEU A 4 18.76 30.18 24.42
C LEU A 4 19.09 29.14 23.33
N ALA A 5 18.71 27.88 23.55
CA ALA A 5 18.73 26.83 22.54
C ALA A 5 17.29 26.55 22.08
N GLY A 6 16.93 27.07 20.90
CA GLY A 6 15.71 26.70 20.20
C GLY A 6 15.94 25.41 19.40
N ALA A 7 15.25 24.34 19.78
CA ALA A 7 15.21 23.10 19.02
C ALA A 7 14.24 23.25 17.83
N ILE A 8 14.78 23.15 16.62
CA ILE A 8 14.05 23.04 15.35
C ILE A 8 13.75 21.54 15.14
N PRO A 9 12.57 21.13 14.64
CA PRO A 9 12.24 19.71 14.50
C PRO A 9 13.12 19.07 13.44
N GLN A 10 13.85 18.02 13.81
CA GLN A 10 14.52 17.14 12.87
C GLN A 10 13.48 16.42 12.03
N THR A 11 13.54 16.62 10.71
CA THR A 11 12.86 15.80 9.71
C THR A 11 13.29 14.35 9.90
N SER A 12 12.32 13.48 10.19
CA SER A 12 12.51 12.05 10.37
C SER A 12 13.06 11.42 9.11
N VAL A 13 14.37 11.14 9.11
CA VAL A 13 15.03 10.20 8.21
C VAL A 13 14.40 8.84 8.47
N LEU A 14 13.86 8.20 7.43
CA LEU A 14 13.59 6.77 7.46
C LEU A 14 14.85 6.07 7.93
N GLU A 15 14.86 5.49 9.14
CA GLU A 15 15.86 4.51 9.53
C GLU A 15 15.70 3.31 8.60
N ILE A 16 16.41 3.35 7.47
CA ILE A 16 16.57 2.21 6.59
C ILE A 16 17.59 1.32 7.28
N SER A 17 17.10 0.36 8.07
CA SER A 17 17.92 -0.74 8.54
C SER A 17 18.40 -1.53 7.32
N ILE A 18 19.65 -1.33 6.94
CA ILE A 18 20.36 -2.18 5.98
C ILE A 18 20.85 -3.37 6.79
N ASP A 19 20.23 -4.52 6.62
CA ASP A 19 20.78 -5.77 7.16
C ASP A 19 22.08 -6.08 6.41
N PHE A 20 23.21 -5.96 7.13
CA PHE A 20 24.56 -6.24 6.64
C PHE A 20 24.99 -7.70 6.88
N SER A 21 24.07 -8.62 7.19
CA SER A 21 24.39 -10.04 7.32
C SER A 21 24.84 -10.60 5.96
N ARG A 22 26.16 -10.55 5.75
CA ARG A 22 26.88 -11.03 4.56
C ARG A 22 26.54 -12.50 4.30
N CYS A 23 25.74 -12.77 3.28
CA CYS A 23 25.72 -14.09 2.64
C CYS A 23 26.45 -14.00 1.30
N ALA A 24 27.77 -13.76 1.37
CA ALA A 24 28.62 -13.83 0.19
C ALA A 24 28.69 -15.29 -0.28
N MET A 25 27.83 -15.68 -1.22
CA MET A 25 28.13 -16.83 -2.06
C MET A 25 29.25 -16.40 -3.00
N ALA A 26 30.43 -16.99 -2.85
CA ALA A 26 31.52 -16.81 -3.81
C ALA A 26 30.99 -17.19 -5.20
N LEU A 27 30.97 -16.23 -6.13
CA LEU A 27 30.69 -16.47 -7.53
C LEU A 27 31.59 -17.63 -7.99
N SER A 28 31.02 -18.82 -8.21
CA SER A 28 31.76 -19.95 -8.73
C SER A 28 32.28 -19.53 -10.10
N ALA A 29 33.58 -19.28 -10.18
CA ALA A 29 34.21 -18.57 -11.28
C ALA A 29 33.93 -19.24 -12.63
N SER A 30 32.98 -18.70 -13.38
CA SER A 30 33.08 -18.67 -14.84
C SER A 30 34.16 -17.64 -15.17
N SER A 31 35.41 -18.07 -15.24
CA SER A 31 36.61 -17.24 -15.45
C SER A 31 36.69 -16.53 -16.81
N ALA A 32 35.60 -16.47 -17.59
CA ALA A 32 35.59 -15.97 -18.96
C ALA A 32 35.11 -14.51 -19.13
N CYS A 33 34.48 -13.90 -18.12
CA CYS A 33 33.84 -12.57 -18.26
C CYS A 33 34.53 -11.44 -17.50
N PHE A 34 35.50 -11.73 -16.63
CA PHE A 34 36.26 -10.73 -15.87
C PHE A 34 37.68 -10.59 -16.41
N ASN A 35 38.23 -9.37 -16.39
CA ASN A 35 39.64 -9.15 -16.71
C ASN A 35 40.57 -9.64 -15.59
N ALA A 36 41.89 -9.53 -15.79
CA ALA A 36 42.91 -9.95 -14.83
C ALA A 36 42.82 -9.27 -13.43
N HIS A 37 42.05 -8.19 -13.31
CA HIS A 37 41.80 -7.49 -12.06
C HIS A 37 40.43 -7.80 -11.45
N GLY A 38 39.71 -8.78 -11.99
CA GLY A 38 38.39 -9.18 -11.50
C GLY A 38 37.27 -8.20 -11.84
N VAL A 39 37.46 -7.36 -12.87
CA VAL A 39 36.45 -6.38 -13.34
C VAL A 39 35.81 -6.87 -14.63
N LEU A 40 34.49 -6.81 -14.68
CA LEU A 40 33.69 -7.12 -15.87
C LEU A 40 33.75 -5.90 -16.80
N THR A 41 34.23 -6.10 -18.03
CA THR A 41 34.48 -5.00 -18.98
C THR A 41 33.30 -4.71 -19.89
N THR A 42 32.34 -5.64 -20.00
CA THR A 42 31.18 -5.54 -20.89
C THR A 42 29.90 -5.85 -20.11
N PRO A 43 29.18 -4.83 -19.60
CA PRO A 43 27.90 -5.05 -18.95
C PRO A 43 26.84 -5.48 -19.97
N ASP A 44 25.83 -6.23 -19.52
CA ASP A 44 24.69 -6.61 -20.37
C ASP A 44 23.74 -5.43 -20.61
N GLY A 45 23.74 -4.46 -19.70
CA GLY A 45 22.98 -3.23 -19.87
C GLY A 45 23.29 -2.18 -18.82
N SER A 46 22.77 -0.98 -19.04
CA SER A 46 22.85 0.10 -18.08
C SER A 46 21.67 1.07 -18.13
N PHE A 47 21.42 1.72 -17.00
CA PHE A 47 20.53 2.88 -16.89
C PHE A 47 21.38 4.12 -16.67
N SER A 48 21.16 5.16 -17.47
CA SER A 48 21.97 6.39 -17.42
C SER A 48 21.12 7.62 -17.10
N PHE A 49 21.75 8.56 -16.40
CA PHE A 49 21.24 9.90 -16.10
C PHE A 49 22.27 10.95 -16.51
N ALA A 50 21.77 12.03 -17.10
CA ALA A 50 22.50 13.27 -17.24
C ALA A 50 21.56 14.43 -16.91
N SER A 51 22.01 15.36 -16.07
CA SER A 51 21.27 16.58 -15.81
C SER A 51 21.21 17.47 -17.05
N SER A 52 20.31 18.44 -17.05
CA SER A 52 20.16 19.41 -18.15
C SER A 52 21.44 20.20 -18.42
N SER A 53 22.26 20.46 -17.39
CA SER A 53 23.58 21.10 -17.57
C SER A 53 24.70 20.14 -17.96
N GLY A 54 24.47 18.82 -17.89
CA GLY A 54 25.46 17.76 -18.10
C GLY A 54 26.52 17.64 -16.99
N LYS A 55 26.44 18.47 -15.95
CA LYS A 55 27.38 18.50 -14.82
C LYS A 55 27.19 17.33 -13.87
N SER A 56 25.96 16.83 -13.78
CA SER A 56 25.62 15.64 -12.99
C SER A 56 25.35 14.47 -13.91
N LYS A 57 26.00 13.34 -13.65
CA LYS A 57 25.81 12.10 -14.40
C LYS A 57 25.79 10.91 -13.45
N ALA A 58 24.94 9.94 -13.72
CA ALA A 58 24.95 8.66 -13.03
C ALA A 58 24.68 7.53 -14.01
N GLU A 59 25.18 6.36 -13.69
CA GLU A 59 24.95 5.14 -14.45
C GLU A 59 24.87 3.96 -13.47
N ILE A 60 23.88 3.09 -13.66
CA ILE A 60 23.78 1.78 -13.00
C ILE A 60 23.99 0.73 -14.08
N GLN A 61 25.03 -0.08 -13.96
CA GLN A 61 25.37 -1.14 -14.89
C GLN A 61 25.02 -2.48 -14.24
N PHE A 62 24.60 -3.45 -15.06
CA PHE A 62 24.29 -4.79 -14.59
C PHE A 62 24.73 -5.85 -15.60
N ALA A 63 24.99 -7.06 -15.10
CA ALA A 63 25.34 -8.21 -15.94
C ALA A 63 24.88 -9.51 -15.28
N LYS A 64 24.59 -10.51 -16.11
CA LYS A 64 24.36 -11.89 -15.70
C LYS A 64 25.68 -12.66 -15.76
N VAL A 65 26.09 -13.24 -14.64
CA VAL A 65 27.32 -14.01 -14.50
C VAL A 65 26.94 -15.41 -14.04
N GLY A 66 26.94 -16.37 -14.97
CA GLY A 66 26.34 -17.69 -14.72
C GLY A 66 24.83 -17.56 -14.49
N ASP A 67 24.34 -18.05 -13.34
CA ASP A 67 22.91 -18.03 -13.00
C ASP A 67 22.50 -16.84 -12.11
N VAL A 68 23.44 -15.95 -11.78
CA VAL A 68 23.19 -14.78 -10.94
C VAL A 68 23.36 -13.47 -11.69
N TRP A 69 22.74 -12.44 -11.16
CA TRP A 69 22.83 -11.06 -11.60
C TRP A 69 23.65 -10.24 -10.62
N ILE A 70 24.54 -9.41 -11.15
CA ILE A 70 25.29 -8.39 -10.40
C ILE A 70 24.96 -7.01 -10.98
N ALA A 71 24.97 -5.98 -10.13
CA ALA A 71 24.81 -4.60 -10.56
C ALA A 71 25.66 -3.66 -9.70
N GLU A 72 26.21 -2.62 -10.32
CA GLU A 72 27.01 -1.59 -9.65
C GLU A 72 26.76 -0.22 -10.30
N TYR A 73 27.25 0.84 -9.67
CA TYR A 73 27.00 2.20 -10.11
C TYR A 73 28.26 3.03 -10.28
N ARG A 74 28.13 4.07 -11.09
CA ARG A 74 29.04 5.20 -11.11
C ARG A 74 28.25 6.48 -11.11
N PHE A 75 28.74 7.49 -10.42
CA PHE A 75 28.15 8.81 -10.47
C PHE A 75 29.20 9.89 -10.35
N ARG A 76 28.84 11.07 -10.86
CA ARG A 76 29.59 12.30 -10.77
C ARG A 76 28.61 13.44 -10.58
N PHE A 77 28.87 14.28 -9.60
CA PHE A 77 28.12 15.50 -9.32
C PHE A 77 29.12 16.66 -9.28
N LEU A 78 29.03 17.57 -10.26
CA LEU A 78 29.96 18.71 -10.43
C LEU A 78 29.25 20.03 -10.17
N CYS A 79 29.06 20.37 -8.90
CA CYS A 79 28.35 21.57 -8.47
C CYS A 79 28.99 22.11 -7.18
N GLY A 80 29.83 23.16 -7.32
CA GLY A 80 30.58 23.77 -6.20
C GLY A 80 31.85 23.00 -5.84
N LEU A 81 31.71 21.70 -5.54
CA LEU A 81 32.80 20.74 -5.34
C LEU A 81 32.54 19.49 -6.19
N TYR A 82 33.60 18.73 -6.46
CA TYR A 82 33.51 17.48 -7.20
C TYR A 82 33.17 16.34 -6.23
N HIS A 83 32.03 15.68 -6.46
CA HIS A 83 31.71 14.41 -5.81
C HIS A 83 31.54 13.33 -6.86
N GLY A 84 31.95 12.11 -6.53
CA GLY A 84 31.70 10.96 -7.38
C GLY A 84 32.17 9.66 -6.75
N SER A 85 31.68 8.58 -7.33
CA SER A 85 32.08 7.22 -7.05
C SER A 85 32.02 6.43 -8.35
N THR A 86 32.88 5.43 -8.46
CA THR A 86 32.74 4.39 -9.47
C THR A 86 32.95 3.07 -8.78
N LEU A 87 31.94 2.22 -8.83
CA LEU A 87 32.04 0.83 -8.45
C LEU A 87 31.91 0.02 -9.74
N PRO A 88 32.99 -0.66 -10.17
CA PRO A 88 32.90 -1.52 -11.33
C PRO A 88 32.15 -2.80 -10.96
N LEU A 89 31.41 -3.35 -11.93
CA LEU A 89 30.99 -4.75 -11.86
C LEU A 89 32.23 -5.61 -11.68
N SER A 90 32.28 -6.36 -10.58
CA SER A 90 33.49 -7.11 -10.21
C SER A 90 33.14 -8.43 -9.57
N VAL A 91 34.17 -9.25 -9.36
CA VAL A 91 34.06 -10.50 -8.59
C VAL A 91 33.58 -10.28 -7.15
N ASN A 92 33.62 -9.03 -6.65
CA ASN A 92 33.13 -8.66 -5.32
C ASN A 92 31.72 -8.05 -5.33
N SER A 93 31.09 -7.93 -6.51
CA SER A 93 29.72 -7.44 -6.60
C SER A 93 28.74 -8.45 -6.01
N GLU A 94 27.78 -7.95 -5.25
CA GLU A 94 26.76 -8.77 -4.62
C GLU A 94 25.89 -9.46 -5.68
N SER A 95 25.65 -10.75 -5.49
CA SER A 95 24.96 -11.60 -6.45
C SER A 95 23.48 -11.80 -6.10
N PHE A 96 22.61 -11.73 -7.08
CA PHE A 96 21.16 -11.90 -6.91
C PHE A 96 20.58 -12.86 -7.93
N SER A 97 19.55 -13.62 -7.56
CA SER A 97 18.85 -14.52 -8.49
C SER A 97 18.01 -13.80 -9.56
N VAL A 98 17.73 -12.50 -9.37
CA VAL A 98 16.86 -11.71 -10.26
C VAL A 98 17.52 -10.36 -10.55
N GLN A 99 17.55 -9.96 -11.83
CA GLN A 99 18.15 -8.71 -12.30
C GLN A 99 17.65 -7.48 -11.52
N GLY A 100 16.34 -7.37 -11.32
CA GLY A 100 15.73 -6.25 -10.59
C GLY A 100 16.27 -6.10 -9.16
N LYS A 101 16.52 -7.22 -8.45
CA LYS A 101 17.12 -7.18 -7.10
C LYS A 101 18.53 -6.57 -7.14
N ALA A 102 19.35 -6.99 -8.10
CA ALA A 102 20.69 -6.45 -8.28
C ALA A 102 20.64 -4.94 -8.56
N VAL A 103 19.82 -4.51 -9.52
CA VAL A 103 19.69 -3.09 -9.88
C VAL A 103 19.19 -2.25 -8.71
N VAL A 104 18.19 -2.72 -7.96
CA VAL A 104 17.68 -2.04 -6.77
C VAL A 104 18.74 -1.93 -5.68
N TYR A 105 19.52 -2.99 -5.46
CA TYR A 105 20.62 -2.97 -4.52
C TYR A 105 21.67 -1.91 -4.88
N ALA A 106 22.11 -1.88 -6.14
CA ALA A 106 23.03 -0.86 -6.64
C ALA A 106 22.45 0.56 -6.54
N ALA A 107 21.17 0.75 -6.90
CA ALA A 107 20.49 2.04 -6.82
C ALA A 107 20.36 2.55 -5.38
N ARG A 108 20.06 1.68 -4.41
CA ARG A 108 20.02 2.05 -2.98
C ARG A 108 21.39 2.44 -2.45
N ARG A 109 22.44 1.72 -2.85
CA ARG A 109 23.83 2.10 -2.50
C ARG A 109 24.22 3.43 -3.13
N LEU A 110 23.84 3.68 -4.38
CA LEU A 110 24.03 4.97 -5.04
C LEU A 110 23.29 6.10 -4.29
N MET A 111 22.03 5.87 -3.90
CA MET A 111 21.25 6.84 -3.11
C MET A 111 21.98 7.19 -1.81
N ALA A 112 22.42 6.19 -1.06
CA ALA A 112 23.15 6.38 0.20
C ALA A 112 24.48 7.11 0.00
N ASP A 113 25.23 6.79 -1.06
CA ASP A 113 26.50 7.44 -1.39
C ASP A 113 26.30 8.92 -1.78
N ILE A 114 25.25 9.22 -2.57
CA ILE A 114 24.87 10.61 -2.88
C ILE A 114 24.51 11.35 -1.60
N GLN A 115 23.67 10.78 -0.74
CA GLN A 115 23.25 11.42 0.52
C GLN A 115 24.45 11.65 1.45
N ALA A 116 25.36 10.69 1.57
CA ALA A 116 26.56 10.82 2.39
C ALA A 116 27.50 11.92 1.90
N LYS A 117 27.59 12.12 0.58
CA LYS A 117 28.52 13.09 -0.02
C LYS A 117 27.93 14.48 -0.25
N CYS A 118 26.65 14.57 -0.56
CA CYS A 118 25.96 15.81 -0.93
C CYS A 118 25.02 16.33 0.16
N GLY A 119 24.68 15.53 1.18
CA GLY A 119 23.76 15.89 2.25
C GLY A 119 22.34 16.14 1.74
N ASP A 120 21.62 17.01 2.45
CA ASP A 120 20.28 17.49 2.10
C ASP A 120 20.28 18.58 1.01
N GLY A 121 21.46 19.01 0.56
CA GLY A 121 21.64 20.03 -0.47
C GLY A 121 21.29 21.46 -0.02
N LEU A 122 20.90 21.70 1.24
CA LEU A 122 20.46 23.03 1.69
C LEU A 122 21.58 24.09 1.60
N ALA A 123 22.83 23.65 1.75
CA ALA A 123 24.01 24.50 1.59
C ALA A 123 24.38 24.80 0.12
N LEU A 124 23.73 24.16 -0.85
CA LEU A 124 24.01 24.34 -2.28
C LEU A 124 23.22 25.54 -2.86
N PRO A 125 23.75 26.26 -3.86
CA PRO A 125 22.97 27.20 -4.67
C PRO A 125 21.73 26.56 -5.31
N LYS A 126 20.65 27.33 -5.49
CA LYS A 126 19.35 26.84 -6.02
C LYS A 126 19.45 25.97 -7.29
N VAL A 127 20.32 26.34 -8.22
CA VAL A 127 20.54 25.57 -9.47
C VAL A 127 21.10 24.18 -9.17
N GLN A 128 21.99 24.08 -8.18
CA GLN A 128 22.61 22.83 -7.76
C GLN A 128 21.66 21.98 -6.91
N GLN A 129 20.78 22.61 -6.12
CA GLN A 129 19.68 21.92 -5.45
C GLN A 129 18.76 21.23 -6.46
N ALA A 130 18.41 21.92 -7.54
CA ALA A 130 17.58 21.35 -8.61
C ALA A 130 18.29 20.17 -9.32
N GLU A 131 19.60 20.26 -9.55
CA GLU A 131 20.41 19.16 -10.11
C GLU A 131 20.42 17.93 -9.19
N LEU A 132 20.66 18.14 -7.89
CA LEU A 132 20.68 17.07 -6.90
C LEU A 132 19.29 16.43 -6.78
N ALA A 133 18.23 17.24 -6.75
CA ALA A 133 16.86 16.75 -6.71
C ALA A 133 16.52 15.91 -7.95
N ALA A 134 16.94 16.33 -9.15
CA ALA A 134 16.73 15.55 -10.37
C ALA A 134 17.48 14.21 -10.35
N LEU A 135 18.72 14.20 -9.85
CA LEU A 135 19.49 12.96 -9.70
C LEU A 135 18.82 12.01 -8.69
N LEU A 136 18.47 12.50 -7.50
CA LEU A 136 17.78 11.70 -6.48
C LEU A 136 16.44 11.16 -6.99
N ALA A 137 15.68 11.98 -7.71
CA ALA A 137 14.42 11.55 -8.34
C ALA A 137 14.64 10.44 -9.38
N TRP A 138 15.71 10.54 -10.18
CA TRP A 138 16.07 9.48 -11.12
C TRP A 138 16.46 8.19 -10.41
N VAL A 139 17.28 8.24 -9.36
CA VAL A 139 17.66 7.03 -8.58
C VAL A 139 16.42 6.40 -7.94
N ALA A 140 15.54 7.20 -7.35
CA ALA A 140 14.27 6.74 -6.79
C ALA A 140 13.39 6.07 -7.86
N ALA A 141 13.35 6.61 -9.08
CA ALA A 141 12.65 5.99 -10.20
C ALA A 141 13.26 4.65 -10.61
N GLN A 142 14.60 4.50 -10.59
CA GLN A 142 15.24 3.20 -10.87
C GLN A 142 14.92 2.16 -9.80
N ILE A 143 14.90 2.55 -8.52
CA ILE A 143 14.46 1.66 -7.43
C ILE A 143 13.02 1.23 -7.68
N ALA A 144 12.10 2.16 -7.91
CA ALA A 144 10.68 1.86 -8.10
C ALA A 144 10.41 0.98 -9.33
N ALA A 145 11.07 1.25 -10.46
CA ALA A 145 10.86 0.53 -11.71
C ALA A 145 11.47 -0.88 -11.72
N ASN A 146 12.54 -1.11 -10.96
CA ASN A 146 13.25 -2.39 -10.93
C ASN A 146 12.99 -3.21 -9.66
N GLN A 147 12.22 -2.67 -8.70
CA GLN A 147 11.75 -3.42 -7.53
C GLN A 147 11.03 -4.67 -8.02
N PRO A 148 11.55 -5.89 -7.72
CA PRO A 148 10.84 -7.10 -8.08
C PRO A 148 9.46 -7.07 -7.44
N GLN A 149 8.47 -7.30 -8.27
CA GLN A 149 7.08 -7.39 -7.84
C GLN A 149 6.89 -8.75 -7.13
N PRO A 150 6.54 -8.77 -5.83
CA PRO A 150 6.54 -10.00 -5.03
C PRO A 150 5.64 -11.11 -5.58
N LEU A 151 4.54 -10.74 -6.25
CA LEU A 151 3.56 -11.66 -6.83
C LEU A 151 3.68 -11.74 -8.37
N ALA A 152 4.82 -11.36 -8.95
CA ALA A 152 5.04 -11.44 -10.38
C ALA A 152 4.79 -12.87 -10.91
N GLY A 153 3.95 -12.98 -11.94
CA GLY A 153 3.59 -14.26 -12.54
C GLY A 153 2.49 -15.03 -11.79
N LYS A 154 2.05 -14.55 -10.62
CA LYS A 154 0.93 -15.12 -9.88
C LYS A 154 -0.41 -14.59 -10.39
N THR A 155 -1.46 -15.31 -10.08
CA THR A 155 -2.83 -15.06 -10.50
C THR A 155 -3.77 -15.02 -9.31
N PHE A 156 -4.84 -14.22 -9.38
CA PHE A 156 -5.78 -14.10 -8.28
C PHE A 156 -7.24 -13.94 -8.70
N VAL A 157 -8.13 -14.28 -7.79
CA VAL A 157 -9.57 -14.01 -7.87
C VAL A 157 -9.98 -13.00 -6.80
N ASP A 158 -10.82 -12.05 -7.18
CA ASP A 158 -11.29 -10.93 -6.34
C ASP A 158 -12.78 -11.09 -6.03
N LEU A 159 -13.10 -11.68 -4.88
CA LEU A 159 -14.48 -11.88 -4.43
C LEU A 159 -14.97 -10.68 -3.63
N PHE A 160 -16.25 -10.32 -3.80
CA PHE A 160 -16.83 -9.09 -3.22
C PHE A 160 -16.00 -7.86 -3.61
N ALA A 161 -15.70 -7.78 -4.91
CA ALA A 161 -14.62 -6.98 -5.45
C ALA A 161 -14.82 -5.46 -5.24
N GLY A 162 -16.06 -5.01 -5.06
CA GLY A 162 -16.41 -3.61 -4.95
C GLY A 162 -15.90 -2.82 -6.15
N ILE A 163 -14.99 -1.89 -5.90
CA ILE A 163 -14.30 -1.09 -6.92
C ILE A 163 -12.85 -1.53 -7.18
N GLY A 164 -12.46 -2.68 -6.63
CA GLY A 164 -11.17 -3.34 -6.88
C GLY A 164 -10.02 -2.80 -6.03
N GLY A 165 -10.25 -2.59 -4.74
CA GLY A 165 -9.16 -2.26 -3.80
C GLY A 165 -8.15 -3.41 -3.68
N PHE A 166 -8.63 -4.66 -3.55
CA PHE A 166 -7.79 -5.86 -3.63
C PHE A 166 -7.14 -6.00 -5.01
N HIS A 167 -7.92 -5.84 -6.09
CA HIS A 167 -7.38 -5.89 -7.45
C HIS A 167 -6.17 -4.98 -7.63
N LEU A 168 -6.31 -3.72 -7.24
CA LEU A 168 -5.26 -2.74 -7.39
C LEU A 168 -4.03 -3.10 -6.55
N ALA A 169 -4.22 -3.50 -5.29
CA ALA A 169 -3.14 -3.88 -4.40
C ALA A 169 -2.34 -5.07 -4.94
N LEU A 170 -3.00 -6.15 -5.37
CA LEU A 170 -2.32 -7.34 -5.90
C LEU A 170 -1.67 -7.08 -7.26
N LYS A 171 -2.32 -6.28 -8.12
CA LYS A 171 -1.75 -5.85 -9.40
C LYS A 171 -0.48 -5.01 -9.22
N GLN A 172 -0.43 -4.15 -8.20
CA GLN A 172 0.79 -3.40 -7.85
C GLN A 172 1.93 -4.33 -7.42
N GLN A 173 1.61 -5.48 -6.82
CA GLN A 173 2.57 -6.53 -6.49
C GLN A 173 2.85 -7.49 -7.66
N GLY A 174 2.32 -7.23 -8.87
CA GLY A 174 2.60 -8.00 -10.09
C GLY A 174 1.70 -9.19 -10.38
N ALA A 175 0.69 -9.44 -9.54
CA ALA A 175 -0.28 -10.50 -9.78
C ALA A 175 -1.30 -10.09 -10.86
N ARG A 176 -1.86 -11.08 -11.56
CA ARG A 176 -2.89 -10.88 -12.57
C ARG A 176 -4.26 -11.39 -12.13
N CYS A 177 -5.28 -10.54 -12.18
CA CYS A 177 -6.65 -10.96 -11.90
C CYS A 177 -7.14 -11.91 -13.01
N VAL A 178 -7.75 -13.03 -12.63
CA VAL A 178 -8.33 -14.00 -13.57
C VAL A 178 -9.85 -14.10 -13.50
N ALA A 179 -10.46 -13.66 -12.39
CA ALA A 179 -11.90 -13.47 -12.26
C ALA A 179 -12.21 -12.55 -11.08
N ALA A 180 -13.39 -11.95 -11.11
CA ALA A 180 -13.92 -11.15 -10.00
C ALA A 180 -15.43 -11.38 -9.81
N VAL A 181 -15.93 -11.12 -8.60
CA VAL A 181 -17.36 -11.24 -8.27
C VAL A 181 -17.84 -10.00 -7.53
N GLU A 182 -18.85 -9.31 -8.06
CA GLU A 182 -19.43 -8.12 -7.43
C GLU A 182 -20.92 -7.96 -7.79
N ARG A 183 -21.79 -7.85 -6.78
CA ARG A 183 -23.24 -7.85 -6.94
C ARG A 183 -23.82 -6.47 -7.27
N ASP A 184 -23.24 -5.40 -6.74
CA ASP A 184 -23.69 -4.03 -6.99
C ASP A 184 -23.33 -3.59 -8.42
N THR A 185 -24.36 -3.30 -9.22
CA THR A 185 -24.20 -2.92 -10.63
C THR A 185 -23.34 -1.68 -10.82
N GLN A 186 -23.45 -0.68 -9.95
CA GLN A 186 -22.70 0.56 -10.05
C GLN A 186 -21.23 0.35 -9.65
N ALA A 187 -20.97 -0.51 -8.66
CA ALA A 187 -19.62 -0.94 -8.31
C ALA A 187 -18.96 -1.68 -9.50
N ARG A 188 -19.67 -2.59 -10.18
CA ARG A 188 -19.18 -3.26 -11.40
C ARG A 188 -18.85 -2.28 -12.53
N GLU A 189 -19.65 -1.24 -12.73
CA GLU A 189 -19.38 -0.20 -13.73
C GLU A 189 -18.06 0.52 -13.41
N THR A 190 -17.88 0.95 -12.15
CA THR A 190 -16.63 1.57 -11.70
C THR A 190 -15.45 0.60 -11.80
N TYR A 191 -15.64 -0.66 -11.44
CA TYR A 191 -14.61 -1.70 -11.55
C TYR A 191 -14.12 -1.86 -12.99
N ARG A 192 -15.04 -2.04 -13.95
CA ARG A 192 -14.71 -2.18 -15.38
C ARG A 192 -14.02 -0.94 -15.96
N ALA A 193 -14.44 0.26 -15.54
CA ALA A 193 -13.83 1.51 -15.99
C ALA A 193 -12.35 1.66 -15.61
N ASN A 194 -11.89 0.92 -14.58
CA ASN A 194 -10.54 1.00 -14.02
C ASN A 194 -9.68 -0.23 -14.31
N HIS A 195 -10.28 -1.42 -14.33
CA HIS A 195 -9.57 -2.70 -14.43
C HIS A 195 -9.80 -3.42 -15.76
N GLY A 196 -10.69 -2.91 -16.61
CA GLY A 196 -11.01 -3.46 -17.93
C GLY A 196 -12.00 -4.64 -17.88
N THR A 197 -12.09 -5.36 -19.00
CA THR A 197 -13.04 -6.47 -19.22
C THR A 197 -12.36 -7.75 -19.70
N GLY A 198 -11.04 -7.87 -19.53
CA GLY A 198 -10.24 -9.00 -20.02
C GLY A 198 -10.37 -10.31 -19.22
N PHE A 199 -11.26 -10.35 -18.23
CA PHE A 199 -11.53 -11.51 -17.39
C PHE A 199 -13.02 -11.51 -16.96
N PRO A 200 -13.59 -12.67 -16.57
CA PRO A 200 -14.97 -12.76 -16.10
C PRO A 200 -15.22 -11.90 -14.85
N LEU A 201 -16.30 -11.11 -14.89
CA LEU A 201 -16.83 -10.39 -13.73
C LEU A 201 -18.26 -10.89 -13.48
N TYR A 202 -18.40 -11.79 -12.51
CA TYR A 202 -19.68 -12.39 -12.11
C TYR A 202 -20.45 -11.47 -11.16
N SER A 203 -21.77 -11.66 -11.08
CA SER A 203 -22.65 -10.85 -10.25
C SER A 203 -22.81 -11.39 -8.84
N ASP A 204 -23.20 -12.66 -8.68
CA ASP A 204 -23.52 -13.23 -7.38
C ASP A 204 -22.65 -14.45 -7.14
N ILE A 205 -21.99 -14.49 -5.98
CA ILE A 205 -21.06 -15.57 -5.64
C ILE A 205 -21.76 -16.93 -5.52
N ARG A 206 -23.05 -16.91 -5.18
CA ARG A 206 -23.89 -18.11 -5.02
C ARG A 206 -24.13 -18.82 -6.35
N ASP A 207 -24.03 -18.09 -7.46
CA ASP A 207 -24.19 -18.62 -8.82
C ASP A 207 -22.86 -19.03 -9.46
N VAL A 208 -21.73 -18.85 -8.74
CA VAL A 208 -20.39 -19.17 -9.24
C VAL A 208 -19.96 -20.51 -8.68
N GLU A 209 -19.91 -21.51 -9.56
CA GLU A 209 -19.29 -22.79 -9.25
C GLU A 209 -17.77 -22.71 -9.35
N ALA A 210 -17.07 -23.50 -8.53
CA ALA A 210 -15.62 -23.47 -8.42
C ALA A 210 -14.95 -23.63 -9.79
N ASP A 211 -15.14 -24.79 -10.43
CA ASP A 211 -15.83 -24.80 -11.72
C ASP A 211 -15.47 -23.79 -12.82
N MET A 212 -16.20 -22.68 -12.74
CA MET A 212 -16.24 -21.59 -13.70
C MET A 212 -15.05 -20.63 -13.55
N LEU A 213 -14.33 -20.71 -12.43
CA LEU A 213 -13.14 -19.89 -12.17
C LEU A 213 -11.90 -20.51 -12.81
N PRO A 214 -11.10 -19.76 -13.59
CA PRO A 214 -9.77 -20.22 -14.01
C PRO A 214 -8.91 -20.61 -12.80
N ALA A 215 -7.82 -21.37 -13.01
CA ALA A 215 -6.85 -21.61 -11.94
C ALA A 215 -6.27 -20.29 -11.42
N PHE A 216 -6.08 -20.19 -10.11
CA PHE A 216 -5.51 -19.03 -9.44
C PHE A 216 -4.65 -19.40 -8.22
N ASP A 217 -3.67 -18.57 -7.90
CA ASP A 217 -2.77 -18.75 -6.75
C ASP A 217 -3.32 -18.09 -5.48
N VAL A 218 -4.04 -16.97 -5.63
CA VAL A 218 -4.52 -16.15 -4.51
C VAL A 218 -6.02 -15.91 -4.58
N LEU A 219 -6.72 -16.07 -3.45
CA LEU A 219 -8.11 -15.67 -3.29
C LEU A 219 -8.19 -14.44 -2.39
N CYS A 220 -8.85 -13.38 -2.85
CA CYS A 220 -9.12 -12.18 -2.06
C CYS A 220 -10.62 -12.06 -1.76
N ALA A 221 -10.99 -11.66 -0.54
CA ALA A 221 -12.39 -11.37 -0.21
C ALA A 221 -12.56 -10.35 0.92
N GLY A 222 -13.20 -9.22 0.62
CA GLY A 222 -13.73 -8.27 1.62
C GLY A 222 -15.21 -8.55 1.86
N PHE A 223 -15.53 -9.63 2.57
CA PHE A 223 -16.91 -10.13 2.64
C PHE A 223 -17.82 -9.24 3.52
N PRO A 224 -19.14 -9.17 3.23
CA PRO A 224 -20.02 -8.23 3.92
C PRO A 224 -20.05 -8.36 5.44
N CYS A 225 -19.79 -7.24 6.11
CA CYS A 225 -19.69 -7.11 7.57
C CYS A 225 -21.04 -6.85 8.29
N GLN A 226 -22.12 -6.53 7.58
CA GLN A 226 -23.30 -5.89 8.18
C GLN A 226 -24.02 -6.71 9.26
N SER A 227 -23.83 -8.02 9.31
CA SER A 227 -24.34 -8.90 10.38
C SER A 227 -23.49 -8.88 11.65
N PHE A 228 -22.29 -8.29 11.62
CA PHE A 228 -21.28 -8.33 12.69
C PHE A 228 -20.91 -6.94 13.24
N SER A 229 -21.36 -5.85 12.59
CA SER A 229 -21.09 -4.47 13.03
C SER A 229 -21.90 -4.09 14.28
N ALA A 230 -21.29 -3.35 15.20
CA ALA A 230 -21.96 -2.74 16.37
C ALA A 230 -23.12 -1.80 16.01
N ALA A 231 -23.19 -1.31 14.76
CA ALA A 231 -24.30 -0.50 14.25
C ALA A 231 -25.40 -1.32 13.55
N GLY A 232 -25.26 -2.66 13.47
CA GLY A 232 -26.18 -3.59 12.83
C GLY A 232 -26.95 -4.47 13.83
N LYS A 233 -27.65 -5.50 13.33
CA LYS A 233 -28.50 -6.40 14.13
C LYS A 233 -27.75 -7.54 14.85
N GLN A 234 -26.43 -7.65 14.68
CA GLN A 234 -25.57 -8.69 15.31
C GLN A 234 -26.06 -10.14 15.11
N GLU A 235 -26.69 -10.44 13.96
CA GLU A 235 -27.25 -11.77 13.64
C GLU A 235 -26.18 -12.82 13.27
N GLY A 236 -24.90 -12.43 13.16
CA GLY A 236 -23.79 -13.34 12.92
C GLY A 236 -23.90 -14.15 11.61
N PHE A 237 -23.42 -15.40 11.64
CA PHE A 237 -23.50 -16.35 10.52
C PHE A 237 -24.92 -16.88 10.26
N ALA A 238 -25.85 -16.71 11.21
CA ALA A 238 -27.24 -17.15 11.04
C ALA A 238 -28.03 -16.27 10.06
N ALA A 239 -27.51 -15.10 9.66
CA ALA A 239 -28.12 -14.22 8.68
C ALA A 239 -27.94 -14.77 7.23
N PRO A 240 -29.01 -15.29 6.58
CA PRO A 240 -28.91 -15.99 5.28
C PRO A 240 -28.37 -15.10 4.15
N ASP A 241 -28.63 -13.79 4.20
CA ASP A 241 -28.32 -12.87 3.12
C ASP A 241 -26.94 -12.20 3.23
N LYS A 242 -26.21 -12.38 4.35
CA LYS A 242 -24.99 -11.61 4.64
C LYS A 242 -23.91 -12.39 5.41
N GLY A 243 -24.27 -13.01 6.54
CA GLY A 243 -23.32 -13.78 7.35
C GLY A 243 -22.87 -15.06 6.64
N ALA A 244 -23.79 -15.70 5.92
CA ALA A 244 -23.53 -16.93 5.17
C ALA A 244 -22.53 -16.76 4.00
N LEU A 245 -22.27 -15.53 3.53
CA LEU A 245 -21.39 -15.28 2.39
C LEU A 245 -19.92 -15.62 2.64
N PHE A 246 -19.50 -15.69 3.91
CA PHE A 246 -18.20 -16.25 4.27
C PHE A 246 -18.09 -17.72 3.86
N PHE A 247 -19.15 -18.52 4.02
CA PHE A 247 -19.13 -19.94 3.64
C PHE A 247 -19.11 -20.14 2.11
N GLU A 248 -19.54 -19.15 1.32
CA GLU A 248 -19.31 -19.16 -0.13
C GLU A 248 -17.82 -18.98 -0.48
N VAL A 249 -17.08 -18.19 0.31
CA VAL A 249 -15.62 -18.12 0.20
C VAL A 249 -14.99 -19.48 0.52
N ILE A 250 -15.43 -20.11 1.61
CA ILE A 250 -14.95 -21.44 2.01
C ILE A 250 -15.29 -22.49 0.95
N ARG A 251 -16.48 -22.47 0.36
CA ARG A 251 -16.88 -23.40 -0.72
C ARG A 251 -15.93 -23.32 -1.91
N ILE A 252 -15.61 -22.11 -2.37
CA ILE A 252 -14.67 -21.91 -3.48
C ILE A 252 -13.24 -22.28 -3.09
N ALA A 253 -12.78 -21.85 -1.90
CA ALA A 253 -11.44 -22.15 -1.40
C ALA A 253 -11.21 -23.66 -1.23
N ALA A 254 -12.18 -24.39 -0.66
CA ALA A 254 -12.10 -25.83 -0.47
C ALA A 254 -11.95 -26.58 -1.80
N ALA A 255 -12.66 -26.13 -2.85
CA ALA A 255 -12.64 -26.75 -4.17
C ALA A 255 -11.43 -26.35 -5.03
N ARG A 256 -10.93 -25.11 -4.90
CA ARG A 256 -9.83 -24.58 -5.72
C ARG A 256 -8.46 -24.63 -5.06
N GLN A 257 -8.41 -24.73 -3.73
CA GLN A 257 -7.19 -24.83 -2.93
C GLN A 257 -6.11 -23.81 -3.34
N PRO A 258 -6.39 -22.49 -3.40
CA PRO A 258 -5.35 -21.48 -3.66
C PRO A 258 -4.22 -21.57 -2.63
N SER A 259 -2.99 -21.24 -3.03
CA SER A 259 -1.86 -21.22 -2.09
C SER A 259 -2.01 -20.16 -0.99
N LEU A 260 -2.73 -19.07 -1.28
CA LEU A 260 -2.95 -17.97 -0.34
C LEU A 260 -4.41 -17.48 -0.38
N ILE A 261 -4.98 -17.22 0.80
CA ILE A 261 -6.28 -16.57 0.96
C ILE A 261 -6.07 -15.30 1.81
N LEU A 262 -6.59 -14.18 1.31
CA LEU A 262 -6.53 -12.89 1.97
C LEU A 262 -7.96 -12.35 2.19
N LEU A 263 -8.36 -12.25 3.46
CA LEU A 263 -9.68 -11.78 3.85
C LEU A 263 -9.59 -10.45 4.59
N GLU A 264 -10.61 -9.62 4.46
CA GLU A 264 -10.78 -8.38 5.23
C GLU A 264 -12.18 -8.29 5.84
N ASN A 265 -12.25 -7.74 7.05
CA ASN A 265 -13.49 -7.36 7.71
C ASN A 265 -13.26 -6.18 8.67
N VAL A 266 -14.33 -5.69 9.32
CA VAL A 266 -14.20 -4.67 10.35
C VAL A 266 -13.50 -5.22 11.60
N GLU A 267 -12.87 -4.32 12.36
CA GLU A 267 -12.27 -4.64 13.67
C GLU A 267 -13.24 -5.36 14.62
N ALA A 268 -14.50 -4.93 14.69
CA ALA A 268 -15.52 -5.53 15.57
C ALA A 268 -15.77 -7.03 15.29
N PHE A 269 -15.39 -7.54 14.11
CA PHE A 269 -15.46 -8.98 13.82
C PHE A 269 -14.59 -9.80 14.80
N ALA A 270 -13.46 -9.26 15.26
CA ALA A 270 -12.55 -9.92 16.19
C ALA A 270 -13.19 -10.25 17.55
N THR A 271 -14.14 -9.42 17.98
CA THR A 271 -14.74 -9.46 19.32
C THR A 271 -16.23 -9.81 19.29
N HIS A 272 -16.79 -10.07 18.11
CA HIS A 272 -18.20 -10.42 17.95
C HIS A 272 -18.51 -11.79 18.59
N ASP A 273 -19.63 -11.88 19.32
CA ASP A 273 -20.05 -13.08 20.08
C ASP A 273 -18.90 -13.63 20.95
N ASP A 274 -18.29 -12.74 21.74
CA ASP A 274 -17.15 -13.03 22.62
C ASP A 274 -15.95 -13.68 21.90
N GLY A 275 -15.78 -13.37 20.61
CA GLY A 275 -14.70 -13.89 19.75
C GLY A 275 -15.05 -15.16 18.97
N LYS A 276 -16.16 -15.85 19.30
CA LYS A 276 -16.54 -17.13 18.67
C LYS A 276 -16.71 -17.04 17.16
N THR A 277 -17.12 -15.88 16.66
CA THR A 277 -17.29 -15.66 15.21
C THR A 277 -15.94 -15.71 14.48
N ALA A 278 -14.89 -15.14 15.08
CA ALA A 278 -13.55 -15.20 14.51
C ALA A 278 -12.97 -16.62 14.62
N ASP A 279 -13.19 -17.30 15.75
CA ASP A 279 -12.79 -18.70 15.94
C ASP A 279 -13.42 -19.61 14.88
N GLN A 280 -14.73 -19.50 14.64
CA GLN A 280 -15.42 -20.27 13.60
C GLN A 280 -14.86 -20.02 12.20
N ALA A 281 -14.46 -18.79 11.88
CA ALA A 281 -13.86 -18.48 10.60
C ALA A 281 -12.46 -19.09 10.46
N MET A 282 -11.65 -19.03 11.53
CA MET A 282 -10.35 -19.68 11.57
C MET A 282 -10.47 -21.21 11.47
N ASP A 283 -11.39 -21.82 12.21
CA ASP A 283 -11.66 -23.25 12.19
C ASP A 283 -12.13 -23.72 10.81
N ALA A 284 -13.00 -22.96 10.15
CA ALA A 284 -13.48 -23.28 8.81
C ALA A 284 -12.35 -23.29 7.76
N LEU A 285 -11.41 -22.33 7.85
CA LEU A 285 -10.22 -22.27 6.99
C LEU A 285 -9.23 -23.40 7.33
N ALA A 286 -9.01 -23.66 8.62
CA ALA A 286 -8.14 -24.75 9.08
C ALA A 286 -8.66 -26.12 8.63
N ALA A 287 -9.98 -26.35 8.71
CA ALA A 287 -10.64 -27.57 8.28
C ALA A 287 -10.45 -27.89 6.78
N ILE A 288 -10.16 -26.87 5.96
CA ILE A 288 -9.89 -27.03 4.52
C ILE A 288 -8.40 -26.95 4.16
N GLY A 289 -7.50 -27.04 5.16
CA GLY A 289 -6.07 -27.23 4.96
C GLY A 289 -5.22 -25.96 4.97
N TYR A 290 -5.60 -24.94 5.76
CA TYR A 290 -4.87 -23.67 5.85
C TYR A 290 -4.38 -23.34 7.26
N ALA A 291 -3.15 -22.84 7.36
CA ALA A 291 -2.68 -22.12 8.54
C ALA A 291 -3.15 -20.67 8.49
N VAL A 292 -3.77 -20.17 9.56
CA VAL A 292 -4.45 -18.87 9.58
C VAL A 292 -3.81 -17.94 10.59
N SER A 293 -3.40 -16.76 10.15
CA SER A 293 -3.05 -15.62 11.01
C SER A 293 -4.07 -14.51 10.84
N MET A 294 -4.38 -13.81 11.93
CA MET A 294 -5.33 -12.69 11.93
C MET A 294 -4.80 -11.51 12.73
N GLN A 295 -4.96 -10.29 12.22
CA GLN A 295 -4.56 -9.07 12.93
C GLN A 295 -5.41 -7.86 12.53
N VAL A 296 -5.67 -6.98 13.49
CA VAL A 296 -6.25 -5.65 13.24
C VAL A 296 -5.12 -4.69 12.88
N LEU A 297 -5.24 -4.02 11.73
CA LEU A 297 -4.28 -3.04 11.25
C LEU A 297 -4.96 -1.69 11.03
N ASN A 298 -4.25 -0.61 11.39
CA ASN A 298 -4.70 0.76 11.17
C ASN A 298 -4.04 1.34 9.92
N SER A 299 -4.83 1.74 8.91
CA SER A 299 -4.31 2.31 7.67
C SER A 299 -3.48 3.57 7.86
N ALA A 300 -3.63 4.29 8.98
CA ALA A 300 -2.89 5.51 9.28
C ALA A 300 -1.36 5.31 9.31
N LEU A 301 -0.90 4.06 9.47
CA LEU A 301 0.51 3.64 9.51
C LEU A 301 1.06 3.18 8.13
N PHE A 302 0.23 3.19 7.09
CA PHE A 302 0.56 2.67 5.75
C PHE A 302 0.59 3.78 4.69
N GLY A 303 1.03 4.98 5.07
CA GLY A 303 1.23 6.08 4.13
C GLY A 303 -0.06 6.70 3.60
N VAL A 304 -1.18 6.56 4.33
CA VAL A 304 -2.45 7.23 4.01
C VAL A 304 -2.98 8.01 5.21
N PRO A 305 -3.69 9.13 5.00
CA PRO A 305 -4.14 10.00 6.08
C PRO A 305 -5.49 9.55 6.66
N GLN A 306 -5.68 8.27 6.94
CA GLN A 306 -6.96 7.75 7.43
C GLN A 306 -6.79 6.87 8.66
N GLN A 307 -7.52 7.19 9.73
CA GLN A 307 -7.79 6.27 10.83
C GLN A 307 -8.86 5.27 10.39
N ARG A 308 -8.43 4.07 10.01
CA ARG A 308 -9.30 2.95 9.64
C ARG A 308 -8.67 1.66 10.11
N GLU A 309 -9.22 1.12 11.18
CA GLU A 309 -8.88 -0.19 11.72
C GLU A 309 -9.71 -1.26 11.02
N ARG A 310 -9.02 -2.25 10.46
CA ARG A 310 -9.62 -3.41 9.79
C ARG A 310 -8.90 -4.67 10.20
N LEU A 311 -9.70 -5.72 10.35
CA LEU A 311 -9.23 -7.05 10.61
C LEU A 311 -8.87 -7.70 9.29
N PHE A 312 -7.66 -8.22 9.20
CA PHE A 312 -7.18 -9.00 8.07
C PHE A 312 -6.92 -10.42 8.52
N MET A 313 -7.29 -11.38 7.68
CA MET A 313 -6.88 -12.78 7.84
C MET A 313 -6.02 -13.18 6.64
N VAL A 314 -4.90 -13.81 6.94
CA VAL A 314 -4.02 -14.45 5.95
C VAL A 314 -4.05 -15.94 6.22
N ALA A 315 -4.58 -16.69 5.26
CA ALA A 315 -4.62 -18.14 5.31
C ALA A 315 -3.67 -18.71 4.25
N GLN A 316 -2.67 -19.47 4.68
CA GLN A 316 -1.66 -20.10 3.85
C GLN A 316 -1.93 -21.60 3.76
N ARG A 317 -1.93 -22.15 2.54
CA ARG A 317 -2.12 -23.59 2.37
C ARG A 317 -0.96 -24.34 3.04
N LEU A 318 -1.24 -25.41 3.77
CA LEU A 318 -0.26 -26.04 4.68
C LEU A 318 1.03 -26.51 3.98
N ASP A 319 0.96 -26.96 2.73
CA ASP A 319 2.11 -27.37 1.91
C ASP A 319 2.95 -26.18 1.38
N CYS A 320 2.42 -24.95 1.48
CA CYS A 320 3.08 -23.70 1.11
C CYS A 320 3.68 -22.95 2.32
N CYS A 321 3.38 -23.38 3.55
CA CYS A 321 3.89 -22.73 4.75
C CYS A 321 5.42 -22.85 4.88
N GLN A 322 6.02 -21.94 5.65
CA GLN A 322 7.44 -21.99 5.99
C GLN A 322 7.79 -23.35 6.64
N PRO A 323 9.00 -23.91 6.38
CA PRO A 323 9.37 -25.24 6.87
C PRO A 323 9.35 -25.40 8.40
N ASP A 324 9.45 -24.30 9.14
CA ASP A 324 9.45 -24.24 10.60
C ASP A 324 8.04 -24.10 11.21
N GLY A 325 7.00 -23.97 10.38
CA GLY A 325 5.62 -23.79 10.82
C GLY A 325 5.35 -22.45 11.51
N ALA A 326 6.23 -21.45 11.35
CA ALA A 326 6.02 -20.13 11.94
C ALA A 326 4.74 -19.46 11.38
N PRO A 327 3.92 -18.82 12.24
CA PRO A 327 2.73 -18.12 11.77
C PRO A 327 3.10 -16.93 10.89
N PHE A 328 2.23 -16.58 9.95
CA PHE A 328 2.41 -15.37 9.16
C PHE A 328 2.44 -14.14 10.06
N VAL A 329 3.46 -13.28 9.86
CA VAL A 329 3.64 -12.02 10.57
C VAL A 329 3.16 -10.87 9.69
N PHE A 330 2.16 -10.13 10.16
CA PHE A 330 1.66 -8.97 9.41
C PHE A 330 2.67 -7.81 9.42
N PRO A 331 2.72 -7.02 8.34
CA PRO A 331 3.49 -5.79 8.34
C PRO A 331 2.88 -4.82 9.37
N ALA A 332 3.72 -4.20 10.19
CA ALA A 332 3.25 -3.27 11.22
C ALA A 332 2.82 -1.91 10.67
N GLY A 333 3.35 -1.51 9.50
CA GLY A 333 3.19 -0.16 8.96
C GLY A 333 4.07 0.84 9.73
N HIS A 334 4.82 1.66 9.00
CA HIS A 334 5.81 2.57 9.61
C HIS A 334 5.72 4.00 9.05
N ASP A 335 4.75 4.27 8.18
CA ASP A 335 4.56 5.59 7.57
C ASP A 335 3.26 6.22 8.07
N ALA A 336 3.40 7.01 9.14
CA ALA A 336 2.34 7.84 9.67
C ALA A 336 2.42 9.30 9.19
N SER A 337 3.27 9.62 8.21
CA SER A 337 3.60 11.01 7.85
C SER A 337 2.45 11.77 7.17
N ARG A 338 1.59 11.07 6.42
CA ARG A 338 0.52 11.70 5.63
C ARG A 338 -0.61 12.25 6.48
N THR A 339 -1.06 13.46 6.16
CA THR A 339 -2.19 14.16 6.79
C THR A 339 -3.30 14.43 5.79
N MET A 340 -4.46 14.84 6.28
CA MET A 340 -5.58 15.19 5.39
C MET A 340 -5.22 16.34 4.44
N ALA A 341 -4.36 17.27 4.87
CA ALA A 341 -3.88 18.38 4.03
C ALA A 341 -3.16 17.89 2.76
N ASP A 342 -2.46 16.75 2.82
CA ASP A 342 -1.69 16.21 1.69
C ASP A 342 -2.54 15.69 0.53
N ILE A 343 -3.85 15.48 0.76
CA ILE A 343 -4.74 14.86 -0.23
C ILE A 343 -5.81 15.80 -0.77
N LEU A 344 -5.93 17.01 -0.21
CA LEU A 344 -6.97 17.96 -0.61
C LEU A 344 -6.76 18.49 -2.03
N GLU A 345 -7.86 18.72 -2.73
CA GLU A 345 -7.86 19.44 -3.99
C GLU A 345 -7.79 20.95 -3.75
N ALA A 346 -6.99 21.65 -4.58
CA ALA A 346 -6.82 23.10 -4.53
C ALA A 346 -7.98 23.86 -5.23
N ASP A 347 -9.16 23.25 -5.32
CA ASP A 347 -10.31 23.81 -6.04
C ASP A 347 -11.21 24.63 -5.10
N ALA A 348 -11.25 25.95 -5.33
CA ALA A 348 -12.06 26.88 -4.56
C ALA A 348 -13.58 26.75 -4.83
N SER A 349 -14.00 26.00 -5.85
CA SER A 349 -15.41 25.76 -6.19
C SER A 349 -16.05 24.64 -5.37
N ILE A 350 -15.26 23.89 -4.58
CA ILE A 350 -15.78 22.81 -3.73
C ILE A 350 -16.71 23.40 -2.67
N GLU A 351 -17.96 22.93 -2.67
CA GLU A 351 -19.02 23.43 -1.81
C GLU A 351 -18.71 23.24 -0.32
N ALA A 352 -18.79 24.33 0.44
CA ALA A 352 -18.68 24.33 1.88
C ALA A 352 -20.03 23.98 2.55
N CYS A 353 -19.96 23.37 3.72
CA CYS A 353 -21.11 23.20 4.58
C CYS A 353 -21.59 24.57 5.08
N THR A 354 -22.85 24.88 4.83
CA THR A 354 -23.50 26.15 5.21
C THR A 354 -24.08 26.13 6.64
N ALA A 355 -24.18 24.96 7.25
CA ALA A 355 -24.68 24.81 8.62
C ALA A 355 -23.72 25.45 9.64
N LYS A 356 -24.27 25.88 10.78
CA LYS A 356 -23.52 26.63 11.79
C LYS A 356 -22.48 25.73 12.46
N MET A 357 -21.21 26.08 12.31
CA MET A 357 -20.13 25.46 13.07
C MET A 357 -19.94 26.18 14.41
N ILE A 358 -19.87 25.40 15.49
CA ILE A 358 -19.40 25.84 16.80
C ILE A 358 -17.95 25.33 16.94
N PRO A 359 -16.95 26.21 17.02
CA PRO A 359 -15.56 25.80 17.21
C PRO A 359 -15.39 25.00 18.51
N GLU A 360 -14.56 23.97 18.46
CA GLU A 360 -14.11 23.23 19.63
C GLU A 360 -12.59 23.20 19.68
N GLN A 361 -12.04 23.42 20.86
CA GLN A 361 -10.62 23.19 21.12
C GLN A 361 -10.47 21.80 21.73
N SER A 362 -9.80 20.91 21.02
CA SER A 362 -9.36 19.65 21.63
C SER A 362 -8.37 19.97 22.76
N ALA A 363 -8.69 19.55 23.99
CA ALA A 363 -7.79 19.66 25.14
C ALA A 363 -6.54 18.78 25.02
N ARG A 364 -6.56 17.81 24.09
CA ARG A 364 -5.45 16.93 23.73
C ARG A 364 -4.92 17.43 22.39
N GLY A 365 -3.63 17.73 22.24
CA GLY A 365 -3.05 18.21 20.98
C GLY A 365 -3.31 17.28 19.79
N VAL A 366 -2.75 17.60 18.62
CA VAL A 366 -2.93 16.82 17.38
C VAL A 366 -2.46 15.38 17.58
N ASP A 367 -3.39 14.40 17.57
CA ASP A 367 -3.07 12.98 17.58
C ASP A 367 -2.60 12.57 16.16
N PRO A 368 -1.40 11.96 16.03
CA PRO A 368 -0.82 11.62 14.73
C PRO A 368 -1.53 10.46 14.03
N VAL A 369 -2.38 9.68 14.72
CA VAL A 369 -3.07 8.51 14.15
C VAL A 369 -4.59 8.60 14.21
N ARG A 370 -5.14 9.70 14.72
CA ARG A 370 -6.59 9.93 14.86
C ARG A 370 -7.07 11.24 14.24
N GLY A 371 -8.39 11.28 14.01
CA GLY A 371 -9.08 12.50 13.63
C GLY A 371 -9.23 13.48 14.79
N ASN A 372 -8.74 14.71 14.59
CA ASN A 372 -8.80 15.76 15.59
C ASN A 372 -10.03 16.63 15.36
N VAL A 373 -11.01 16.60 16.26
CA VAL A 373 -12.22 17.42 16.17
C VAL A 373 -11.88 18.88 16.50
N VAL A 374 -12.27 19.80 15.62
CA VAL A 374 -12.06 21.26 15.74
C VAL A 374 -13.37 22.05 15.75
N GLY A 375 -14.50 21.36 15.64
CA GLY A 375 -15.81 21.95 15.84
C GLY A 375 -16.96 21.00 15.58
N LEU A 376 -18.14 21.45 15.93
CA LEU A 376 -19.39 20.71 15.81
C LEU A 376 -20.40 21.51 15.00
N ILE A 377 -21.04 20.86 14.04
CA ILE A 377 -22.19 21.43 13.34
C ILE A 377 -23.41 21.39 14.26
N ASP A 378 -24.07 22.54 14.40
CA ASP A 378 -25.23 22.74 15.26
C ASP A 378 -25.00 22.28 16.71
N GLY A 379 -23.75 22.24 17.18
CA GLY A 379 -23.37 21.77 18.52
C GLY A 379 -23.53 20.26 18.74
N LYS A 380 -23.71 19.45 17.70
CA LYS A 380 -24.00 18.02 17.82
C LYS A 380 -22.73 17.17 17.75
N ASN A 381 -22.40 16.50 18.85
CA ASN A 381 -21.25 15.59 18.92
C ASN A 381 -21.57 14.16 18.43
N MET A 382 -21.98 14.02 17.18
CA MET A 382 -22.34 12.73 16.57
C MET A 382 -21.77 12.56 15.16
N GLN A 383 -21.86 11.34 14.62
CA GLN A 383 -21.38 11.04 13.26
C GLN A 383 -22.02 11.98 12.24
N GLY A 384 -21.20 12.51 11.32
CA GLY A 384 -21.65 13.45 10.29
C GLY A 384 -21.83 14.89 10.75
N TYR A 385 -21.68 15.19 12.05
CA TYR A 385 -21.76 16.55 12.59
C TYR A 385 -20.43 17.07 13.17
N ARG A 386 -19.42 16.22 13.28
CA ARG A 386 -18.06 16.60 13.70
C ARG A 386 -17.27 17.19 12.52
N VAL A 387 -16.55 18.28 12.79
CA VAL A 387 -15.59 18.92 11.88
C VAL A 387 -14.18 18.59 12.37
N TYR A 388 -13.33 18.11 11.47
CA TYR A 388 -11.98 17.64 11.76
C TYR A 388 -10.90 18.58 11.20
N SER A 389 -9.76 18.65 11.88
CA SER A 389 -8.56 19.35 11.39
C SER A 389 -7.99 18.64 10.17
N THR A 390 -7.42 19.41 9.23
CA THR A 390 -6.69 18.86 8.08
C THR A 390 -5.25 18.48 8.43
N GLU A 391 -4.73 18.94 9.57
CA GLU A 391 -3.37 18.64 10.04
C GLU A 391 -3.24 17.23 10.64
N GLY A 392 -4.37 16.58 10.94
CA GLY A 392 -4.41 15.22 11.47
C GLY A 392 -4.77 14.17 10.43
N LYS A 393 -5.19 13.00 10.92
CA LYS A 393 -5.80 11.95 10.10
C LYS A 393 -7.28 12.23 9.89
N GLY A 394 -7.84 11.71 8.82
CA GLY A 394 -9.29 11.67 8.64
C GLY A 394 -9.89 10.42 9.25
N ILE A 395 -11.22 10.44 9.34
CA ILE A 395 -11.99 9.33 9.91
C ILE A 395 -12.23 8.22 8.89
N THR A 396 -12.71 7.07 9.38
CA THR A 396 -13.18 5.98 8.54
C THR A 396 -14.33 6.47 7.64
N LEU A 397 -14.11 6.41 6.31
CA LEU A 397 -15.17 6.62 5.33
C LEU A 397 -16.27 5.56 5.52
N CYS A 398 -17.52 6.02 5.52
CA CYS A 398 -18.69 5.17 5.76
C CYS A 398 -19.59 5.15 4.53
N ALA A 399 -20.13 3.98 4.18
CA ALA A 399 -20.95 3.87 2.98
C ALA A 399 -22.34 4.53 3.10
N SER A 400 -22.91 4.56 4.31
CA SER A 400 -24.31 4.92 4.55
C SER A 400 -24.54 5.89 5.72
N SER A 401 -23.54 6.68 6.13
CA SER A 401 -23.73 7.68 7.20
C SER A 401 -24.42 8.94 6.68
N GLY A 402 -25.28 9.55 7.51
CA GLY A 402 -26.06 10.74 7.19
C GLY A 402 -25.47 12.05 7.73
N GLY A 403 -26.30 13.09 7.76
CA GLY A 403 -25.94 14.42 8.27
C GLY A 403 -25.15 15.30 7.29
N PRO A 404 -24.77 16.52 7.71
CA PRO A 404 -24.02 17.48 6.89
C PRO A 404 -22.70 16.91 6.35
N GLY A 405 -22.01 16.10 7.16
CA GLY A 405 -20.79 15.37 6.83
C GLY A 405 -21.00 13.93 6.36
N ARG A 406 -22.15 13.61 5.74
CA ARG A 406 -22.47 12.25 5.26
C ARG A 406 -21.29 11.59 4.54
N GLN A 407 -21.08 10.31 4.85
CA GLN A 407 -20.05 9.40 4.30
C GLN A 407 -18.59 9.76 4.63
N THR A 408 -18.23 11.05 4.60
CA THR A 408 -16.82 11.49 4.67
C THR A 408 -16.40 12.12 6.00
N GLY A 409 -17.37 12.59 6.80
CA GLY A 409 -17.11 13.62 7.81
C GLY A 409 -16.96 15.01 7.18
N LEU A 410 -16.69 16.02 8.02
CA LEU A 410 -16.37 17.37 7.59
C LEU A 410 -14.95 17.73 7.97
N TYR A 411 -14.26 18.47 7.13
CA TYR A 411 -12.90 18.95 7.38
C TYR A 411 -12.85 20.47 7.26
N LEU A 412 -12.09 21.12 8.14
CA LEU A 412 -11.93 22.57 8.14
C LEU A 412 -10.91 22.98 7.08
N VAL A 413 -11.37 23.52 5.95
CA VAL A 413 -10.51 23.92 4.82
C VAL A 413 -10.73 25.40 4.53
N GLY A 414 -9.67 26.21 4.55
CA GLY A 414 -9.78 27.66 4.33
C GLY A 414 -10.75 28.34 5.30
N GLY A 415 -10.83 27.84 6.55
CA GLY A 415 -11.74 28.35 7.58
C GLY A 415 -13.20 27.91 7.46
N LYS A 416 -13.54 27.04 6.50
CA LYS A 416 -14.92 26.55 6.31
C LYS A 416 -14.99 25.01 6.36
N PRO A 417 -15.97 24.42 7.05
CA PRO A 417 -16.16 22.97 7.01
C PRO A 417 -16.63 22.53 5.63
N ARG A 418 -16.05 21.47 5.08
CA ARG A 418 -16.58 20.82 3.86
C ARG A 418 -16.39 19.31 3.89
N ARG A 419 -17.16 18.61 3.04
CA ARG A 419 -16.97 17.18 2.80
C ARG A 419 -15.76 16.97 1.88
N LEU A 420 -15.31 15.72 1.84
CA LEU A 420 -14.31 15.31 0.86
C LEU A 420 -14.97 15.10 -0.51
N THR A 421 -14.25 15.42 -1.57
CA THR A 421 -14.64 15.05 -2.94
C THR A 421 -14.42 13.55 -3.16
N PRO A 422 -15.02 12.95 -4.21
CA PRO A 422 -14.69 11.58 -4.61
C PRO A 422 -13.19 11.34 -4.86
N ARG A 423 -12.47 12.31 -5.44
CA ARG A 423 -11.02 12.21 -5.65
C ARG A 423 -10.26 12.22 -4.33
N GLU A 424 -10.62 13.11 -3.41
CA GLU A 424 -10.01 13.14 -2.07
C GLU A 424 -10.29 11.84 -1.30
N CYS A 425 -11.49 11.26 -1.43
CA CYS A 425 -11.80 9.94 -0.87
C CYS A 425 -10.90 8.83 -1.45
N ALA A 426 -10.64 8.87 -2.76
CA ALA A 426 -9.74 7.94 -3.43
C ALA A 426 -8.31 8.04 -2.88
N ARG A 427 -7.76 9.27 -2.81
CA ARG A 427 -6.43 9.55 -2.25
C ARG A 427 -6.31 9.10 -0.80
N MET A 428 -7.36 9.35 0.00
CA MET A 428 -7.43 8.96 1.41
C MET A 428 -7.27 7.45 1.64
N GLN A 429 -7.61 6.62 0.65
CA GLN A 429 -7.45 5.16 0.70
C GLN A 429 -6.30 4.63 -0.18
N GLY A 430 -5.49 5.52 -0.74
CA GLY A 430 -4.32 5.17 -1.56
C GLY A 430 -4.64 4.71 -2.99
N PHE A 431 -5.81 5.06 -3.53
CA PHE A 431 -6.09 4.87 -4.95
C PHE A 431 -5.30 5.90 -5.79
N PRO A 432 -4.75 5.51 -6.96
CA PRO A 432 -3.94 6.38 -7.79
C PRO A 432 -4.77 7.49 -8.45
N GLU A 433 -4.10 8.57 -8.86
CA GLU A 433 -4.72 9.67 -9.61
C GLU A 433 -5.39 9.20 -10.91
N SER A 434 -4.88 8.13 -11.53
CA SER A 434 -5.47 7.54 -12.75
C SER A 434 -6.77 6.79 -12.50
N PHE A 435 -7.08 6.43 -11.25
CA PHE A 435 -8.35 5.77 -10.91
C PHE A 435 -9.50 6.72 -11.19
N LYS A 436 -10.58 6.24 -11.81
CA LYS A 436 -11.77 6.99 -12.20
C LYS A 436 -12.90 6.69 -11.20
N PRO A 437 -13.21 7.61 -10.25
CA PRO A 437 -14.35 7.45 -9.37
C PRO A 437 -15.67 7.41 -10.16
N HIS A 438 -16.71 6.83 -9.56
CA HIS A 438 -18.05 6.90 -10.14
C HIS A 438 -18.50 8.37 -10.33
N PRO A 439 -19.17 8.72 -11.46
CA PRO A 439 -19.55 10.10 -11.75
C PRO A 439 -20.51 10.71 -10.72
N ALA A 440 -21.42 9.90 -10.16
CA ALA A 440 -22.26 10.34 -9.04
C ALA A 440 -21.47 10.31 -7.73
N ALA A 441 -21.23 11.50 -7.15
CA ALA A 441 -20.40 11.66 -5.96
C ALA A 441 -20.87 10.84 -4.74
N SER A 442 -22.18 10.74 -4.50
CA SER A 442 -22.73 9.94 -3.41
C SER A 442 -22.43 8.45 -3.56
N GLN A 443 -22.43 7.95 -4.79
CA GLN A 443 -22.11 6.56 -5.11
C GLN A 443 -20.61 6.30 -5.00
N ALA A 444 -19.78 7.23 -5.49
CA ALA A 444 -18.34 7.14 -5.31
C ALA A 444 -17.96 7.10 -3.82
N CYS A 445 -18.50 8.01 -3.00
CA CYS A 445 -18.27 8.00 -1.55
C CYS A 445 -18.77 6.71 -0.88
N LYS A 446 -19.90 6.14 -1.33
CA LYS A 446 -20.39 4.84 -0.86
C LYS A 446 -19.39 3.73 -1.19
N GLN A 447 -18.90 3.69 -2.41
CA GLN A 447 -17.93 2.71 -2.91
C GLN A 447 -16.60 2.79 -2.14
N PHE A 448 -16.03 3.99 -1.94
CA PHE A 448 -14.83 4.16 -1.12
C PHE A 448 -15.08 3.79 0.35
N GLY A 449 -16.24 4.12 0.91
CA GLY A 449 -16.61 3.70 2.28
C GLY A 449 -16.54 2.18 2.48
N ASN A 450 -16.96 1.41 1.47
CA ASN A 450 -16.92 -0.05 1.45
C ASN A 450 -15.59 -0.64 0.96
N SER A 451 -14.66 0.18 0.45
CA SER A 451 -13.38 -0.31 -0.05
C SER A 451 -12.37 -0.56 1.07
N VAL A 452 -11.30 -1.28 0.73
CA VAL A 452 -10.09 -1.43 1.53
C VAL A 452 -9.11 -0.27 1.29
N ALA A 453 -8.21 -0.04 2.24
CA ALA A 453 -7.06 0.84 2.04
C ALA A 453 -5.98 0.08 1.24
N VAL A 454 -5.72 0.52 0.01
CA VAL A 454 -4.88 -0.18 -0.97
C VAL A 454 -3.46 -0.45 -0.43
N PRO A 455 -2.78 0.49 0.26
CA PRO A 455 -1.42 0.25 0.73
C PRO A 455 -1.31 -0.81 1.83
N VAL A 456 -2.34 -0.98 2.65
CA VAL A 456 -2.38 -2.03 3.68
C VAL A 456 -2.40 -3.41 3.02
N VAL A 457 -3.33 -3.60 2.08
CA VAL A 457 -3.46 -4.86 1.33
C VAL A 457 -2.22 -5.14 0.50
N ALA A 458 -1.63 -4.11 -0.13
CA ALA A 458 -0.40 -4.25 -0.90
C ALA A 458 0.77 -4.71 -0.02
N ALA A 459 0.91 -4.17 1.19
CA ALA A 459 1.93 -4.57 2.15
C ALA A 459 1.73 -6.01 2.64
N ILE A 460 0.49 -6.42 2.94
CA ILE A 460 0.17 -7.80 3.34
C ILE A 460 0.49 -8.76 2.19
N ALA A 461 0.04 -8.46 0.97
CA ALA A 461 0.30 -9.27 -0.22
C ALA A 461 1.80 -9.42 -0.50
N ALA A 462 2.58 -8.34 -0.34
CA ALA A 462 4.03 -8.37 -0.48
C ALA A 462 4.71 -9.25 0.58
N ALA A 463 4.28 -9.16 1.84
CA ALA A 463 4.81 -10.00 2.93
C ALA A 463 4.42 -11.48 2.74
N ALA A 464 3.20 -11.74 2.28
CA ALA A 464 2.69 -13.09 2.06
C ALA A 464 3.29 -13.76 0.81
N ALA A 465 3.87 -12.99 -0.12
CA ALA A 465 4.50 -13.52 -1.33
C ALA A 465 5.62 -14.55 -1.07
N ALA A 466 6.23 -14.52 0.13
CA ALA A 466 7.26 -15.49 0.50
C ALA A 466 6.76 -16.95 0.54
N VAL A 467 5.44 -17.18 0.51
CA VAL A 467 4.82 -18.53 0.53
C VAL A 467 4.25 -18.96 -0.83
N LEU A 468 4.42 -18.14 -1.88
CA LEU A 468 3.93 -18.40 -3.23
C LEU A 468 5.10 -18.69 -4.15
#